data_AF-A0A7C6KEP0-F1
#
_entry.id   AF-A0A7C6KEP0-F1
#
_cell.length_a   1.000
_cell.length_b   1.000
_cell.length_c   1.000
_cell.angle_alpha   90.00
_cell.angle_beta   90.00
_cell.angle_gamma   90.00
#
_symmetry.space_group_name_H-M   'P 1'
#
loop_
_entity.id
_entity.type
_entity.pdbx_description
1 polymer ?
#
loop_
_entity_poly.entity_id
_entity_poly.type
_entity_poly.pdbx_seq_one_letter_code
_entity_poly.pdbx_strand_id
1 'polypeptide(L)'
;MFKKMLAIVALSSLGVTAYAVDASQVEKSIELKDGSTVYIFKDGKMGMEDKYGRATYMESGHVMETKDGKKIIMNGNEIWRVDELLHKYHRG
;
A
#
# COMPACT_ATOMS: atom_id res chain seq x y z
N MET A 1 -32.52 -44.53 -3.49
CA MET A 1 -31.40 -43.77 -4.07
C MET A 1 -30.88 -42.82 -3.00
N PHE A 2 -29.63 -43.01 -2.57
CA PHE A 2 -29.07 -42.45 -1.34
C PHE A 2 -28.82 -40.93 -1.45
N LYS A 3 -29.43 -40.17 -0.54
CA LYS A 3 -29.04 -38.80 -0.19
C LYS A 3 -27.83 -38.85 0.75
N LYS A 4 -26.67 -38.31 0.34
CA LYS A 4 -25.55 -37.84 1.20
C LYS A 4 -24.79 -36.74 0.44
N MET A 5 -24.93 -35.48 0.85
CA MET A 5 -24.02 -34.72 1.73
C MET A 5 -22.63 -34.45 1.12
N LEU A 6 -22.37 -33.19 0.80
CA LEU A 6 -21.04 -32.58 0.88
C LEU A 6 -21.24 -31.09 1.18
N ALA A 7 -20.97 -30.75 2.45
CA ALA A 7 -20.83 -29.39 2.91
C ALA A 7 -19.43 -28.89 2.55
N ILE A 8 -19.32 -27.65 2.09
CA ILE A 8 -18.08 -26.87 2.22
C ILE A 8 -18.46 -25.54 2.88
N VAL A 9 -18.02 -25.43 4.13
CA VAL A 9 -17.87 -24.19 4.88
C VAL A 9 -16.51 -23.61 4.50
N ALA A 10 -16.47 -22.32 4.17
CA ALA A 10 -15.26 -21.49 4.31
C ALA A 10 -15.76 -20.05 4.58
N LEU A 11 -16.02 -19.71 5.83
CA LEU A 11 -15.14 -18.91 6.70
C LEU A 11 -14.69 -17.59 6.05
N SER A 12 -15.43 -16.55 6.43
CA SER A 12 -14.92 -15.22 6.80
C SER A 12 -13.40 -15.03 6.72
N SER A 13 -12.95 -14.03 5.96
CA SER A 13 -11.79 -13.25 6.37
C SER A 13 -11.86 -11.81 5.89
N LEU A 14 -12.05 -10.95 6.90
CA LEU A 14 -11.38 -9.67 7.11
C LEU A 14 -11.65 -8.58 6.07
N GLY A 15 -12.51 -7.64 6.51
CA GLY A 15 -12.54 -6.31 5.95
C GLY A 15 -11.18 -5.62 6.09
N VAL A 16 -10.89 -4.77 5.11
CA VAL A 16 -10.03 -3.61 5.31
C VAL A 16 -10.84 -2.41 4.86
N THR A 17 -11.61 -1.85 5.78
CA THR A 17 -12.07 -0.46 5.67
C THR A 17 -11.10 0.40 6.48
N ALA A 18 -10.86 1.62 6.02
CA ALA A 18 -9.90 2.64 6.48
C ALA A 18 -8.54 2.54 5.76
N TYR A 19 -7.96 3.63 5.25
CA TYR A 19 -7.91 4.97 5.83
C TYR A 19 -8.06 6.07 4.76
N ALA A 20 -8.54 7.24 5.18
CA ALA A 20 -8.73 8.41 4.31
C ALA A 20 -7.37 9.05 3.97
N VAL A 21 -6.74 8.47 2.94
CA VAL A 21 -5.53 8.79 2.15
C VAL A 21 -5.04 10.25 1.92
N ASP A 22 -5.62 11.31 2.48
CA ASP A 22 -6.09 12.46 1.62
C ASP A 22 -6.41 11.92 0.20
N ALA A 23 -7.36 10.97 0.15
CA ALA A 23 -7.51 9.96 -0.90
C ALA A 23 -7.78 10.51 -2.31
N SER A 24 -7.74 11.83 -2.49
CA SER A 24 -7.97 12.48 -3.77
C SER A 24 -6.82 12.26 -4.77
N GLN A 25 -5.59 11.99 -4.34
CA GLN A 25 -4.44 11.83 -5.26
C GLN A 25 -3.69 10.49 -5.15
N VAL A 26 -3.83 9.77 -4.02
CA VAL A 26 -3.26 8.42 -3.87
C VAL A 26 -4.21 7.41 -4.49
N GLU A 27 -3.74 6.66 -5.47
CA GLU A 27 -4.47 5.56 -6.09
C GLU A 27 -4.34 4.26 -5.29
N LYS A 28 -3.15 4.00 -4.74
CA LYS A 28 -2.87 2.77 -3.99
C LYS A 28 -1.73 2.97 -2.99
N SER A 29 -1.84 2.32 -1.84
CA SER A 29 -0.76 2.18 -0.88
C SER A 29 -0.37 0.70 -0.77
N ILE A 30 0.92 0.40 -0.81
CA ILE A 30 1.44 -0.98 -0.82
C ILE A 30 2.51 -1.10 0.26
N GLU A 31 2.28 -2.00 1.21
CA GLU A 31 3.29 -2.35 2.21
C GLU A 31 4.34 -3.29 1.62
N LEU A 32 5.61 -2.97 1.88
CA LEU A 32 6.78 -3.74 1.47
C LEU A 32 7.23 -4.70 2.58
N LYS A 33 8.06 -5.67 2.20
CA LYS A 33 8.61 -6.67 3.15
C LYS A 33 9.48 -6.07 4.24
N ASP A 34 10.15 -4.96 3.98
CA ASP A 34 11.00 -4.26 4.93
C ASP A 34 10.21 -3.40 5.95
N GLY A 35 8.87 -3.38 5.83
CA GLY A 35 7.96 -2.63 6.68
C GLY A 35 7.70 -1.20 6.22
N SER A 36 8.26 -0.77 5.10
CA SER A 36 7.95 0.51 4.47
C SER A 36 6.65 0.45 3.65
N THR A 37 6.15 1.62 3.26
CA THR A 37 4.94 1.77 2.44
C THR A 37 5.24 2.58 1.20
N VAL A 38 4.87 2.06 0.03
CA VAL A 38 4.92 2.78 -1.25
C VAL A 38 3.53 3.30 -1.57
N TYR A 39 3.44 4.60 -1.83
CA TYR A 39 2.25 5.27 -2.32
C TYR A 39 2.35 5.44 -3.83
N ILE A 40 1.34 4.93 -4.54
CA ILE A 40 1.14 5.15 -5.97
C ILE A 40 0.11 6.27 -6.11
N PHE A 41 0.50 7.35 -6.77
CA PHE A 41 -0.37 8.48 -7.08
C PHE A 41 -1.14 8.24 -8.38
N LYS A 42 -2.24 8.97 -8.59
CA LYS A 42 -3.10 8.85 -9.78
C LYS A 42 -2.41 9.15 -11.11
N ASP A 43 -1.27 9.84 -11.08
CA ASP A 43 -0.41 10.07 -12.25
C ASP A 43 0.59 8.92 -12.49
N GLY A 44 0.50 7.83 -11.71
CA GLY A 44 1.35 6.65 -11.80
C GLY A 44 2.73 6.84 -11.16
N LYS A 45 3.02 8.01 -10.60
CA LYS A 45 4.26 8.24 -9.86
C LYS A 45 4.18 7.63 -8.47
N MET A 46 5.35 7.40 -7.90
CA MET A 46 5.49 6.74 -6.62
C MET A 46 6.28 7.59 -5.62
N GLY A 47 5.90 7.47 -4.37
CA GLY A 47 6.66 7.96 -3.22
C GLY A 47 6.67 6.91 -2.12
N MET A 48 7.60 7.03 -1.18
CA MET A 48 7.80 6.03 -0.13
C MET A 48 7.83 6.67 1.26
N GLU A 49 7.25 5.94 2.20
CA GLU A 49 7.33 6.17 3.64
C GLU A 49 8.06 4.99 4.27
N ASP A 50 8.99 5.27 5.18
CA ASP A 50 9.69 4.22 5.92
C ASP A 50 8.80 3.59 7.02
N LYS A 51 9.28 2.51 7.62
CA LYS A 51 8.57 1.81 8.71
C LYS A 51 8.30 2.66 9.97
N TYR A 52 8.83 3.88 10.03
CA TYR A 52 8.66 4.81 11.15
C TYR A 52 7.72 5.98 10.82
N GLY A 53 7.09 5.98 9.65
CA GLY A 53 6.18 7.06 9.26
C GLY A 53 6.89 8.28 8.69
N ARG A 54 8.08 8.13 8.09
CA ARG A 54 8.85 9.25 7.53
C ARG A 54 8.93 9.12 6.02
N ALA A 55 8.65 10.22 5.30
CA ALA A 55 8.91 10.29 3.86
C ALA A 55 10.39 10.00 3.60
N THR A 56 10.67 9.00 2.76
CA THR A 56 12.03 8.55 2.49
C THR A 56 12.31 8.52 0.99
N TYR A 57 13.58 8.79 0.64
CA TYR A 57 14.05 8.66 -0.72
C TYR A 57 14.10 7.20 -1.14
N MET A 58 13.64 6.94 -2.37
CA MET A 58 13.86 5.68 -3.07
C MET A 58 14.20 5.98 -4.53
N GLU A 59 15.23 5.32 -5.04
CA GLU A 59 15.70 5.54 -6.39
C GLU A 59 14.67 5.03 -7.42
N SER A 60 14.37 5.84 -8.43
CA SER A 60 13.53 5.40 -9.54
C SER A 60 14.21 4.24 -10.28
N GLY A 61 13.45 3.19 -10.59
CA GLY A 61 14.00 1.94 -11.16
C GLY A 61 14.39 0.91 -10.10
N HIS A 62 14.36 1.25 -8.81
CA HIS A 62 14.61 0.29 -7.74
C HIS A 62 13.52 -0.79 -7.70
N VAL A 63 13.93 -2.06 -7.54
CA VAL A 63 13.01 -3.19 -7.44
C VAL A 63 12.64 -3.40 -5.98
N MET A 64 11.35 -3.26 -5.67
CA MET A 64 10.79 -3.39 -4.34
C MET A 64 9.97 -4.68 -4.25
N GLU A 65 9.97 -5.32 -3.08
CA GLU A 65 9.20 -6.53 -2.83
C GLU A 65 8.05 -6.26 -1.86
N THR A 66 6.83 -6.50 -2.32
CA THR A 66 5.61 -6.33 -1.51
C THR A 66 5.50 -7.44 -0.47
N LYS A 67 4.70 -7.22 0.58
CA LYS A 67 4.41 -8.27 1.57
C LYS A 67 3.87 -9.56 0.95
N ASP A 68 3.12 -9.44 -0.14
CA ASP A 68 2.58 -10.58 -0.91
C ASP A 68 3.63 -11.30 -1.78
N GLY A 69 4.91 -10.87 -1.76
CA GLY A 69 5.98 -11.45 -2.56
C GLY A 69 5.99 -11.00 -4.02
N LYS A 70 5.19 -10.00 -4.39
CA LYS A 70 5.23 -9.41 -5.74
C LYS A 70 6.39 -8.42 -5.83
N LYS A 71 7.00 -8.34 -7.00
CA LYS A 71 8.02 -7.33 -7.29
C LYS A 71 7.40 -6.18 -8.06
N ILE A 72 7.68 -4.96 -7.62
CA ILE A 72 7.29 -3.72 -8.28
C ILE A 72 8.53 -2.86 -8.50
N ILE A 73 8.49 -1.97 -9.49
CA ILE A 73 9.61 -1.07 -9.81
C ILE A 73 9.20 0.34 -9.42
N MET A 74 10.08 1.03 -8.70
CA MET A 74 9.85 2.41 -8.30
C MET A 74 9.76 3.31 -9.54
N ASN A 75 8.70 4.11 -9.63
CA ASN A 75 8.50 5.06 -10.72
C ASN A 75 8.50 6.50 -10.18
N GLY A 76 9.62 7.20 -10.35
CA GLY A 76 9.81 8.53 -9.78
C GLY A 76 10.23 8.48 -8.30
N ASN A 77 10.22 9.65 -7.66
CA ASN A 77 10.61 9.81 -6.26
C ASN A 77 9.89 11.04 -5.67
N GLU A 78 8.58 10.88 -5.45
CA GLU A 78 7.70 11.97 -5.03
C GLU A 78 7.73 12.17 -3.50
N ILE A 79 8.92 12.35 -2.92
CA ILE A 79 9.12 12.54 -1.47
C ILE A 79 8.27 13.69 -0.93
N TRP A 80 8.24 14.82 -1.64
CA TRP A 80 7.51 16.02 -1.22
C TRP A 80 6.01 15.76 -1.10
N ARG A 81 5.45 14.93 -2.00
CA ARG A 81 4.04 14.54 -1.94
C ARG A 81 3.75 13.62 -0.76
N VAL A 82 4.67 12.71 -0.45
CA VAL A 82 4.56 11.84 0.73
C VAL A 82 4.72 12.64 2.01
N ASP A 83 5.63 13.61 2.05
CA ASP A 83 5.79 14.49 3.20
C ASP A 83 4.53 15.32 3.45
N GLU A 84 3.94 15.92 2.41
CA GLU A 84 2.65 16.62 2.51
C GLU A 84 1.53 15.67 2.98
N LEU A 85 1.48 14.46 2.42
CA LEU A 85 0.52 13.43 2.78
C LEU A 85 0.59 13.13 4.29
N LEU A 86 1.78 12.81 4.80
CA LEU A 86 2.01 12.47 6.21
C LEU A 86 1.68 13.64 7.16
N HIS A 87 2.03 14.87 6.77
CA HIS A 87 1.71 16.05 7.57
C HIS A 87 0.21 16.36 7.65
N LYS A 88 -0.56 16.09 6.58
CA LYS A 88 -2.03 16.21 6.61
C LYS A 88 -2.66 15.24 7.60
N TYR A 89 -2.13 14.02 7.70
CA TYR A 89 -2.62 13.03 8.66
C TYR A 89 -2.38 13.38 10.10
N HIS A 90 -1.19 13.89 10.42
CA HIS A 90 -0.81 14.17 11.80
C HIS A 90 -1.43 15.46 12.35
N ARG A 91 -2.13 16.26 11.51
CA ARG A 91 -2.78 17.52 11.89
C ARG A 91 -4.31 17.47 11.81
N GLY A 92 -4.90 16.30 11.57
CA GLY A 92 -6.34 16.05 11.59
C GLY A 92 -6.90 15.80 12.98
#